data_AF-A0AAE4YSQ5-F1
#
_entry.id   AF-A0AAE4YSQ5-F1
#
_cell.length_a   1.000
_cell.length_b   1.000
_cell.length_c   1.000
_cell.angle_alpha   90.00
_cell.angle_beta   90.00
_cell.angle_gamma   90.00
#
_symmetry.space_group_name_H-M   'P 1'
#
loop_
_entity.id
_entity.type
_entity.pdbx_description
1 polymer ?
#
loop_
_entity_poly.entity_id
_entity_poly.type
_entity_poly.pdbx_seq_one_letter_code
_entity_poly.pdbx_strand_id
1 'polypeptide(L)'
;MKKKMDRGERQRCEGIIARAHELSKALIASEPSSCEIAIGNFKMIYQICADLVSLDRPARRPDYDVVATYGARIRADFIAKQTIKNRYRKMTRVWCDAFDKIVDGQPLQAWTDFSRTPIMDRGSGLSADIHKEVVRRLWIENTRLRADQKQRTDSEFAERVPDNTSDDTRDQEPINVDAIREWVTSVGHPQSLLSSTEVGLKLNENVRYGMIVMDFETFAAIRAVAGVRT
;
A
#
# COMPACT_ATOMS: atom_id res chain seq x y z
N MET A 1 -24.96 -11.14 0.55
CA MET A 1 -25.43 -10.69 -0.78
C MET A 1 -24.22 -10.20 -1.55
N LYS A 2 -23.86 -10.80 -2.70
CA LYS A 2 -22.78 -10.27 -3.55
C LYS A 2 -23.25 -8.92 -4.09
N LYS A 3 -22.65 -7.81 -3.63
CA LYS A 3 -22.90 -6.49 -4.23
C LYS A 3 -22.49 -6.59 -5.70
N LYS A 4 -23.45 -6.47 -6.61
CA LYS A 4 -23.17 -6.44 -8.05
C LYS A 4 -22.29 -5.21 -8.30
N MET A 5 -21.12 -5.44 -8.88
CA MET A 5 -20.20 -4.38 -9.31
C MET A 5 -20.98 -3.39 -10.19
N ASP A 6 -20.81 -2.09 -9.94
CA ASP A 6 -21.53 -1.06 -10.71
C ASP A 6 -21.15 -1.14 -12.19
N ARG A 7 -22.06 -0.73 -13.09
CA ARG A 7 -21.83 -0.81 -14.54
C ARG A 7 -20.60 0.01 -14.95
N GLY A 8 -20.38 1.17 -14.32
CA GLY A 8 -19.19 1.99 -14.56
C GLY A 8 -17.90 1.33 -14.07
N GLU A 9 -17.92 0.72 -12.89
CA GLU A 9 -16.77 -0.03 -12.36
C GLU A 9 -16.43 -1.23 -13.24
N ARG A 10 -17.44 -1.95 -13.73
CA ARG A 10 -17.26 -3.08 -14.64
C ARG A 10 -16.59 -2.66 -15.94
N GLN A 11 -17.08 -1.60 -16.57
CA GLN A 11 -16.53 -1.09 -17.82
C GLN A 11 -15.08 -0.60 -17.65
N ARG A 12 -14.76 0.04 -16.52
CA ARG A 12 -13.38 0.44 -16.18
C ARG A 12 -12.47 -0.79 -16.09
N CYS A 13 -12.89 -1.81 -15.35
CA CYS A 13 -12.10 -3.04 -15.17
C CYS A 13 -11.91 -3.79 -16.49
N GLU A 14 -12.97 -3.91 -17.31
CA GLU A 14 -12.89 -4.50 -18.65
C GLU A 14 -11.90 -3.74 -19.55
N GLY A 15 -11.88 -2.40 -19.49
CA GLY A 15 -10.89 -1.58 -20.20
C GLY A 15 -9.45 -1.81 -19.75
N ILE A 16 -9.22 -1.99 -18.45
CA ILE A 16 -7.89 -2.32 -17.90
C ILE A 16 -7.43 -3.70 -18.40
N ILE A 17 -8.32 -4.70 -18.34
CA ILE A 17 -8.04 -6.06 -18.80
C ILE A 17 -7.78 -6.07 -20.30
N ALA A 18 -8.58 -5.38 -21.10
CA ALA A 18 -8.38 -5.26 -22.55
C ALA A 18 -7.00 -4.68 -22.90
N ARG A 19 -6.57 -3.63 -22.18
CA ARG A 19 -5.22 -3.07 -22.35
C ARG A 19 -4.12 -4.07 -21.99
N ALA A 20 -4.31 -4.86 -20.94
CA ALA A 20 -3.37 -5.92 -20.56
C ALA A 20 -3.25 -7.01 -21.63
N HIS A 21 -4.38 -7.38 -22.26
CA HIS A 21 -4.38 -8.31 -23.39
C HIS A 21 -3.57 -7.77 -24.58
N GLU A 22 -3.79 -6.52 -24.98
CA GLU A 22 -3.06 -5.93 -26.11
C GLU A 22 -1.55 -5.86 -25.86
N LEU A 23 -1.14 -5.41 -24.67
CA LEU A 23 0.28 -5.40 -24.29
C LEU A 23 0.88 -6.82 -24.28
N SER A 24 0.12 -7.81 -23.83
CA SER A 24 0.57 -9.21 -23.81
C SER A 24 0.76 -9.77 -25.22
N LYS A 25 -0.18 -9.50 -26.14
CA LYS A 25 -0.07 -9.88 -27.55
C LYS A 25 1.15 -9.24 -28.21
N ALA A 26 1.40 -7.95 -27.95
CA ALA A 26 2.57 -7.25 -28.45
C ALA A 26 3.88 -7.86 -27.94
N LEU A 27 3.94 -8.24 -26.66
CA LEU A 27 5.11 -8.95 -26.10
C LEU A 27 5.35 -10.30 -26.79
N ILE A 28 4.30 -11.10 -26.99
CA ILE A 28 4.40 -12.39 -27.70
C ILE A 28 4.89 -12.18 -29.15
N ALA A 29 4.34 -11.17 -29.84
CA ALA A 29 4.70 -10.88 -31.22
C ALA A 29 6.13 -10.33 -31.38
N SER A 30 6.71 -9.76 -30.33
CA SER A 30 8.10 -9.26 -30.35
C SER A 30 9.16 -10.35 -30.27
N GLU A 31 8.78 -11.58 -29.91
CA GLU A 31 9.72 -12.70 -29.87
C GLU A 31 10.03 -13.22 -31.28
N PRO A 32 11.28 -13.58 -31.58
CA PRO A 32 11.64 -14.20 -32.85
C PRO A 32 10.83 -15.48 -33.10
N SER A 33 10.34 -15.66 -34.33
CA SER A 33 9.56 -16.85 -34.72
C SER A 33 10.32 -18.16 -34.54
N SER A 34 11.65 -18.13 -34.59
CA SER A 34 12.53 -19.28 -34.32
C SER A 34 12.51 -19.75 -32.85
N CYS A 35 11.96 -18.97 -31.93
CA CYS A 35 11.91 -19.25 -30.50
C CYS A 35 10.54 -19.82 -30.06
N GLU A 36 10.08 -20.90 -30.69
CA GLU A 36 8.75 -21.50 -30.44
C GLU A 36 8.48 -21.82 -28.96
N ILE A 37 9.48 -22.34 -28.24
CA ILE A 37 9.36 -22.64 -26.80
C ILE A 37 9.12 -21.35 -26.00
N ALA A 38 9.81 -20.27 -26.33
CA ALA A 38 9.65 -19.00 -25.63
C ALA A 38 8.27 -18.41 -25.88
N ILE A 39 7.80 -18.45 -27.13
CA ILE A 39 6.46 -18.02 -27.52
C ILE A 39 5.39 -18.85 -26.80
N GLY A 40 5.55 -20.18 -26.75
CA GLY A 40 4.66 -21.08 -26.03
C GLY A 40 4.59 -20.77 -24.53
N ASN A 41 5.74 -20.53 -23.90
CA ASN A 41 5.80 -20.13 -22.49
C ASN A 41 5.14 -18.77 -22.26
N PHE A 42 5.38 -17.77 -23.11
CA PHE A 42 4.70 -16.47 -22.99
C PHE A 42 3.18 -16.61 -23.10
N LYS A 43 2.67 -17.39 -24.07
CA LYS A 43 1.23 -17.66 -24.24
C LYS A 43 0.64 -18.31 -22.99
N MET A 44 1.34 -19.28 -22.41
CA MET A 44 0.84 -19.98 -21.23
C MET A 44 0.86 -19.10 -19.97
N ILE A 45 1.92 -18.31 -19.75
CA ILE A 45 1.97 -17.32 -18.66
C ILE A 45 0.85 -16.28 -18.84
N TYR A 46 0.66 -15.78 -20.07
CA TYR A 46 -0.41 -14.86 -20.41
C TYR A 46 -1.78 -15.43 -20.02
N GLN A 47 -2.07 -16.68 -20.40
CA GLN A 47 -3.34 -17.35 -20.08
C GLN A 47 -3.56 -17.44 -18.57
N ILE A 48 -2.54 -17.87 -17.82
CA ILE A 48 -2.59 -17.99 -16.35
C ILE A 48 -2.85 -16.62 -15.72
N CYS A 49 -2.12 -15.58 -16.15
CA CYS A 49 -2.29 -14.24 -15.61
C CYS A 49 -3.68 -13.66 -15.92
N ALA A 50 -4.19 -13.86 -17.13
CA ALA A 50 -5.54 -13.42 -17.51
C ALA A 50 -6.61 -14.11 -16.67
N ASP A 51 -6.48 -15.41 -16.44
CA ASP A 51 -7.40 -16.18 -15.60
C ASP A 51 -7.39 -15.71 -14.13
N LEU A 52 -6.22 -15.34 -13.60
CA LEU A 52 -6.07 -14.86 -12.22
C LEU A 52 -6.68 -13.47 -12.00
N VAL A 53 -6.74 -12.64 -13.05
CA VAL A 53 -7.26 -11.25 -13.01
C VAL A 53 -8.69 -11.15 -13.56
N SER A 54 -9.28 -12.26 -14.00
CA SER A 54 -10.65 -12.30 -14.52
C SER A 54 -11.68 -11.83 -13.50
N LEU A 55 -12.70 -11.11 -13.99
CA LEU A 55 -13.81 -10.60 -13.19
C LEU A 55 -14.78 -11.67 -12.70
N ASP A 56 -14.71 -12.88 -13.26
CA ASP A 56 -15.61 -13.99 -12.93
C ASP A 56 -15.12 -14.82 -11.72
N ARG A 57 -13.91 -14.54 -11.22
CA ARG A 57 -13.26 -15.25 -10.12
C ARG A 57 -12.71 -14.26 -9.10
N PRO A 58 -12.48 -14.69 -7.83
CA PRO A 58 -11.77 -13.84 -6.88
C PRO A 58 -10.38 -13.52 -7.44
N ALA A 59 -10.19 -12.27 -7.83
CA ALA A 59 -8.98 -11.80 -8.47
C ALA A 59 -7.78 -12.04 -7.55
N ARG A 60 -6.73 -12.63 -8.10
CA ARG A 60 -5.45 -12.82 -7.41
C ARG A 60 -4.36 -12.09 -8.16
N ARG A 61 -3.48 -11.45 -7.41
CA ARG A 61 -2.31 -10.81 -7.99
C ARG A 61 -1.44 -11.87 -8.68
N PRO A 62 -1.12 -11.73 -9.97
CA PRO A 62 -0.39 -12.75 -10.72
C PRO A 62 1.12 -12.61 -10.49
N ASP A 63 1.57 -12.73 -9.24
CA ASP A 63 3.00 -12.67 -8.90
C ASP A 63 3.74 -13.93 -9.34
N TYR A 64 5.08 -13.85 -9.43
CA TYR A 64 5.90 -14.97 -9.93
C TYR A 64 5.64 -16.29 -9.20
N ASP A 65 5.45 -16.23 -7.87
CA ASP A 65 5.11 -17.39 -7.05
C ASP A 65 3.73 -17.97 -7.41
N VAL A 66 2.74 -17.09 -7.56
CA VAL A 66 1.36 -17.47 -7.88
C VAL A 66 1.30 -18.09 -9.27
N VAL A 67 1.94 -17.46 -10.26
CA VAL A 67 2.00 -17.95 -11.65
C VAL A 67 2.73 -19.29 -11.71
N ALA A 68 3.88 -19.44 -11.05
CA ALA A 68 4.62 -20.70 -11.01
C ALA A 68 3.79 -21.82 -10.36
N THR A 69 3.15 -21.53 -9.23
CA THR A 69 2.33 -22.51 -8.50
C THR A 69 1.10 -22.92 -9.30
N TYR A 70 0.42 -21.96 -9.92
CA TYR A 70 -0.77 -22.23 -10.72
C TYR A 70 -0.42 -22.97 -12.02
N GLY A 71 0.67 -22.57 -12.69
CA GLY A 71 1.18 -23.25 -13.87
C GLY A 71 1.61 -24.69 -13.57
N ALA A 72 2.29 -24.94 -12.45
CA ALA A 72 2.69 -26.29 -12.03
C ALA A 72 1.50 -27.23 -11.77
N ARG A 73 0.32 -26.68 -11.40
CA ARG A 73 -0.92 -27.45 -11.27
C ARG A 73 -1.55 -27.82 -12.61
N ILE A 74 -1.34 -27.00 -13.64
CA ILE A 74 -1.83 -27.24 -15.01
C ILE A 74 -0.88 -28.18 -15.75
N ARG A 75 0.43 -27.97 -15.58
CA ARG A 75 1.50 -28.70 -16.28
C ARG A 75 2.63 -29.00 -15.31
N ALA A 76 2.96 -30.27 -15.10
CA ALA A 76 3.98 -30.67 -14.12
C ALA A 76 5.39 -30.12 -14.45
N ASP A 77 5.70 -29.96 -15.74
CA ASP A 77 6.93 -29.37 -16.28
C ASP A 77 6.78 -27.86 -16.57
N PHE A 78 5.90 -27.18 -15.83
CA PHE A 78 5.79 -25.73 -15.96
C PHE A 78 7.10 -25.04 -15.56
N ILE A 79 7.41 -23.94 -16.24
CA ILE A 79 8.65 -23.20 -16.03
C ILE A 79 8.80 -22.75 -14.57
N ALA A 80 10.02 -22.87 -14.06
CA ALA A 80 10.35 -22.49 -12.69
C ALA A 80 10.18 -20.97 -12.47
N LYS A 81 9.80 -20.59 -11.24
CA LYS A 81 9.67 -19.19 -10.78
C LYS A 81 10.84 -18.30 -11.21
N GLN A 82 12.07 -18.78 -11.03
CA GLN A 82 13.27 -17.99 -11.34
C GLN A 82 13.37 -17.68 -12.84
N THR A 83 12.98 -18.63 -13.70
CA THR A 83 12.92 -18.43 -15.16
C THR A 83 11.86 -17.40 -15.53
N ILE A 84 10.70 -17.41 -14.87
CA ILE A 84 9.66 -16.39 -15.04
C ILE A 84 10.23 -15.00 -14.68
N LYS A 85 10.89 -14.89 -13.53
CA LYS A 85 11.47 -13.63 -13.04
C LYS A 85 12.58 -13.09 -13.94
N ASN A 86 13.38 -13.96 -14.55
CA ASN A 86 14.51 -13.55 -15.37
C ASN A 86 14.11 -13.23 -16.81
N ARG A 87 13.32 -14.10 -17.46
CA ARG A 87 13.03 -14.01 -18.90
C ARG A 87 11.64 -13.45 -19.21
N TYR A 88 10.64 -13.78 -18.40
CA TYR A 88 9.23 -13.48 -18.69
C TYR A 88 8.65 -12.35 -17.83
N ARG A 89 9.51 -11.61 -17.11
CA ARG A 89 9.14 -10.55 -16.16
C ARG A 89 8.18 -9.51 -16.73
N LYS A 90 8.35 -9.13 -17.99
CA LYS A 90 7.50 -8.13 -18.65
C LYS A 90 6.04 -8.58 -18.71
N MET A 91 5.79 -9.86 -19.01
CA MET A 91 4.44 -10.41 -19.06
C MET A 91 3.79 -10.36 -17.68
N THR A 92 4.46 -10.87 -16.65
CA THR A 92 3.95 -10.84 -15.27
C THR A 92 3.67 -9.40 -14.81
N ARG A 93 4.57 -8.46 -15.12
CA ARG A 93 4.42 -7.04 -14.75
C ARG A 93 3.17 -6.41 -15.36
N VAL A 94 2.87 -6.65 -16.64
CA VAL A 94 1.66 -6.13 -17.30
C VAL A 94 0.41 -6.51 -16.52
N TRP A 95 0.33 -7.76 -16.05
CA TRP A 95 -0.83 -8.27 -15.34
C TRP A 95 -0.85 -7.90 -13.85
N CYS A 96 0.30 -7.77 -13.19
CA CYS A 96 0.38 -7.17 -11.86
C CYS A 96 -0.13 -5.71 -11.89
N ASP A 97 0.31 -4.92 -12.87
CA ASP A 97 -0.13 -3.53 -13.04
C ASP A 97 -1.63 -3.43 -13.35
N ALA A 98 -2.17 -4.37 -14.13
CA ALA A 98 -3.60 -4.47 -14.41
C ALA A 98 -4.41 -4.81 -13.14
N PHE A 99 -3.94 -5.81 -12.38
CA PHE A 99 -4.53 -6.16 -11.09
C PHE A 99 -4.53 -4.96 -10.16
N ASP A 100 -3.38 -4.30 -9.96
CA ASP A 100 -3.23 -3.17 -9.06
C ASP A 100 -4.20 -2.02 -9.43
N LYS A 101 -4.38 -1.72 -10.73
CA LYS A 101 -5.36 -0.70 -11.17
C LYS A 101 -6.83 -1.07 -10.94
N ILE A 102 -7.18 -2.35 -11.10
CA ILE A 102 -8.54 -2.84 -10.81
C ILE A 102 -8.81 -2.63 -9.32
N VAL A 103 -7.84 -3.07 -8.52
CA VAL A 103 -7.79 -3.01 -7.07
C VAL A 103 -7.90 -1.58 -6.52
N ASP A 104 -7.13 -0.64 -7.05
CA ASP A 104 -7.02 0.73 -6.56
C ASP A 104 -8.31 1.53 -6.73
N GLY A 105 -9.14 1.17 -7.71
CA GLY A 105 -10.43 1.84 -7.93
C GLY A 105 -11.62 1.12 -7.34
N GLN A 106 -11.42 0.16 -6.43
CA GLN A 106 -12.52 -0.41 -5.64
C GLN A 106 -12.60 0.28 -4.26
N PRO A 107 -13.79 0.71 -3.81
CA PRO A 107 -13.95 1.29 -2.49
C PRO A 107 -13.61 0.27 -1.38
N LEU A 108 -12.95 0.72 -0.31
CA LEU A 108 -12.50 -0.12 0.82
C LEU A 108 -13.60 -1.05 1.38
N GLN A 109 -14.86 -0.62 1.37
CA GLN A 109 -16.02 -1.39 1.87
C GLN A 109 -16.32 -2.67 1.07
N ALA A 110 -15.89 -2.79 -0.19
CA ALA A 110 -16.07 -4.02 -0.96
C ALA A 110 -15.19 -5.19 -0.42
N TRP A 111 -14.19 -4.88 0.41
CA TRP A 111 -13.16 -5.84 0.85
C TRP A 111 -13.38 -6.37 2.26
N THR A 112 -14.21 -5.72 3.08
CA THR A 112 -14.71 -6.32 4.32
C THR A 112 -15.51 -7.60 4.06
N ASP A 113 -16.14 -7.73 2.90
CA ASP A 113 -16.84 -8.97 2.52
C ASP A 113 -15.87 -10.12 2.17
N PHE A 114 -14.66 -9.84 1.69
CA PHE A 114 -13.62 -10.87 1.47
C PHE A 114 -13.03 -11.39 2.79
N SER A 115 -12.95 -10.53 3.83
CA SER A 115 -12.60 -10.96 5.20
C SER A 115 -13.70 -11.74 5.91
N ARG A 116 -14.95 -11.63 5.43
CA ARG A 116 -16.13 -12.32 5.97
C ARG A 116 -16.48 -13.62 5.28
N THR A 117 -15.82 -13.97 4.17
CA THR A 117 -15.91 -15.33 3.64
C THR A 117 -15.35 -16.28 4.70
N PRO A 118 -16.17 -17.18 5.27
CA PRO A 118 -15.67 -18.12 6.27
C PRO A 118 -14.54 -18.90 5.61
N ILE A 119 -13.36 -18.84 6.23
CA ILE A 119 -12.18 -19.61 5.85
C ILE A 119 -12.53 -21.07 6.14
N MET A 120 -13.32 -21.69 5.27
CA MET A 120 -13.42 -23.13 5.20
C MET A 120 -12.13 -23.62 4.58
N ASP A 121 -11.17 -23.87 5.48
CA ASP A 121 -10.17 -24.93 5.42
C ASP A 121 -9.67 -25.32 4.02
N ARG A 122 -9.15 -24.34 3.27
CA ARG A 122 -8.39 -24.56 2.05
C ARG A 122 -7.00 -23.98 2.18
N GLY A 123 -6.22 -24.58 3.07
CA GLY A 123 -4.76 -24.46 3.14
C GLY A 123 -4.24 -23.11 3.64
N SER A 124 -3.33 -23.17 4.61
CA SER A 124 -2.63 -22.04 5.23
C SER A 124 -2.03 -21.02 4.23
N GLY A 125 -1.74 -21.43 2.99
CA GLY A 125 -1.22 -20.55 1.93
C GLY A 125 -2.22 -19.48 1.45
N LEU A 126 -3.53 -19.77 1.38
CA LEU A 126 -4.53 -18.80 0.90
C LEU A 126 -4.67 -17.61 1.86
N SER A 127 -4.64 -17.89 3.17
CA SER A 127 -4.75 -16.88 4.21
C SER A 127 -3.50 -16.00 4.26
N ALA A 128 -2.32 -16.56 4.04
CA ALA A 128 -1.08 -15.80 3.98
C ALA A 128 -1.04 -14.83 2.79
N ASP A 129 -1.54 -15.25 1.62
CA ASP A 129 -1.55 -14.39 0.43
C ASP A 129 -2.55 -13.23 0.57
N ILE A 130 -3.71 -13.47 1.21
CA ILE A 130 -4.68 -12.41 1.53
C ILE A 130 -4.08 -11.42 2.53
N HIS A 131 -3.43 -11.90 3.59
CA HIS A 131 -2.78 -11.01 4.57
C HIS A 131 -1.63 -10.19 3.97
N LYS A 132 -0.82 -10.78 3.09
CA LYS A 132 0.23 -10.04 2.36
C LYS A 132 -0.36 -8.91 1.52
N GLU A 133 -1.49 -9.14 0.87
CA GLU A 133 -2.14 -8.10 0.06
C GLU A 133 -2.74 -6.99 0.93
N VAL A 134 -3.36 -7.33 2.07
CA VAL A 134 -3.85 -6.34 3.05
C VAL A 134 -2.70 -5.47 3.57
N VAL A 135 -1.57 -6.07 3.97
CA VAL A 135 -0.39 -5.34 4.46
C VAL A 135 0.19 -4.43 3.38
N ARG A 136 0.29 -4.91 2.13
CA ARG A 136 0.80 -4.12 1.00
C ARG A 136 -0.06 -2.90 0.72
N ARG A 137 -1.39 -3.03 0.78
CA ARG A 137 -2.30 -1.89 0.58
C ARG A 137 -2.26 -0.89 1.71
N LEU A 138 -2.21 -1.35 2.96
CA LEU A 138 -1.99 -0.46 4.10
C LEU A 138 -0.68 0.33 3.92
N TRP A 139 0.36 -0.29 3.38
CA TRP A 139 1.61 0.38 3.08
C TRP A 139 1.49 1.40 1.94
N ILE A 140 0.82 1.07 0.83
CA ILE A 140 0.56 1.99 -0.29
C ILE A 140 -0.28 3.19 0.17
N GLU A 141 -1.33 2.94 0.93
CA GLU A 141 -2.23 3.98 1.43
C GLU A 141 -1.54 4.86 2.46
N ASN A 142 -0.72 4.29 3.36
CA ASN A 142 0.12 5.07 4.26
C ASN A 142 1.12 5.95 3.48
N THR A 143 1.71 5.41 2.42
CA THR A 143 2.63 6.16 1.55
C THR A 143 1.92 7.30 0.82
N ARG A 144 0.72 7.04 0.29
CA ARG A 144 -0.12 8.06 -0.35
C ARG A 144 -0.55 9.14 0.63
N LEU A 145 -1.05 8.77 1.82
CA LEU A 145 -1.45 9.71 2.86
C LEU A 145 -0.28 10.58 3.34
N ARG A 146 0.93 10.01 3.43
CA ARG A 146 2.16 10.77 3.71
C ARG A 146 2.51 11.73 2.59
N ALA A 147 2.33 11.33 1.33
CA ALA A 147 2.55 12.21 0.18
C ALA A 147 1.51 13.34 0.11
N ASP A 148 0.23 13.04 0.36
CA ASP A 148 -0.86 14.00 0.44
C ASP A 148 -0.68 14.96 1.61
N GLN A 149 -0.23 14.46 2.78
CA GLN A 149 0.16 15.32 3.90
C GLN A 149 1.30 16.25 3.49
N LYS A 150 2.38 15.72 2.90
CA LYS A 150 3.52 16.52 2.47
C LYS A 150 3.13 17.60 1.46
N GLN A 151 2.28 17.29 0.50
CA GLN A 151 1.75 18.28 -0.46
C GLN A 151 0.89 19.36 0.22
N ARG A 152 0.12 19.00 1.25
CA ARG A 152 -0.64 19.98 2.04
C ARG A 152 0.28 20.85 2.88
N THR A 153 1.31 20.28 3.51
CA THR A 153 2.30 21.05 4.28
C THR A 153 3.10 22.00 3.39
N ASP A 154 3.51 21.56 2.19
CA ASP A 154 4.23 22.40 1.22
C ASP A 154 3.32 23.50 0.62
N SER A 155 2.01 23.25 0.51
CA SER A 155 1.01 24.25 0.08
C SER A 155 0.65 25.27 1.18
N GLU A 156 0.68 24.87 2.45
CA GLU A 156 0.42 25.76 3.59
C GLU A 156 1.66 26.61 3.98
N PHE A 157 2.88 26.13 3.66
CA PHE A 157 4.11 26.90 3.90
C PHE A 157 4.45 27.92 2.80
N ALA A 158 3.86 27.81 1.61
CA ALA A 158 4.09 28.78 0.52
C ALA A 158 3.32 30.10 0.72
N GLU A 159 2.35 30.16 1.63
CA GLU A 159 1.43 31.31 1.77
C GLU A 159 1.54 32.07 3.11
N ARG A 160 2.58 31.82 3.90
CA ARG A 160 2.84 32.60 5.12
C ARG A 160 4.30 33.01 5.21
N VAL A 161 4.66 34.04 4.45
CA VAL A 161 5.62 35.03 4.92
C VAL A 161 4.81 36.02 5.74
N PRO A 162 4.90 36.04 7.08
CA PRO A 162 4.25 37.08 7.86
C PRO A 162 5.04 38.37 7.61
N ASP A 163 4.44 39.28 6.85
CA ASP A 163 4.88 40.66 6.80
C ASP A 163 4.61 41.26 8.19
N ASN A 164 5.68 41.63 8.89
CA ASN A 164 5.63 42.19 10.24
C ASN A 164 5.05 43.60 10.19
N THR A 165 3.75 43.76 9.94
CA THR A 165 3.02 45.01 10.24
C THR A 165 1.52 44.78 10.08
N SER A 166 0.85 44.33 11.14
CA SER A 166 -0.49 44.82 11.47
C SER A 166 -0.88 44.34 12.85
N ASP A 167 -0.99 45.32 13.72
CA ASP A 167 -1.77 45.33 14.94
C ASP A 167 -3.22 44.94 14.59
N ASP A 168 -3.57 43.68 14.83
CA ASP A 168 -4.94 43.20 14.68
C ASP A 168 -5.21 42.16 15.78
N THR A 169 -5.65 42.66 16.93
CA THR A 169 -6.34 41.89 17.97
C THR A 169 -7.62 41.30 17.39
N ARG A 170 -7.48 40.20 16.65
CA ARG A 170 -8.59 39.32 16.30
C ARG A 170 -8.61 38.17 17.27
N ASP A 171 -9.80 37.91 17.80
CA ASP A 171 -10.18 36.78 18.65
C ASP A 171 -9.53 35.47 18.18
N GLN A 172 -8.35 35.17 18.71
CA GLN A 172 -7.80 33.83 18.66
C GLN A 172 -8.54 33.05 19.72
N GLU A 173 -9.36 32.09 19.28
CA GLU A 173 -9.85 31.04 20.18
C GLU A 173 -8.63 30.54 20.98
N PRO A 174 -8.70 30.50 22.33
CA PRO A 174 -7.57 30.05 23.12
C PRO A 174 -7.24 28.64 22.68
N ILE A 175 -6.05 28.46 22.09
CA ILE A 175 -5.55 27.14 21.69
C ILE A 175 -5.69 26.25 22.93
N ASN A 176 -6.52 25.21 22.82
CA ASN A 176 -6.71 24.26 23.91
C ASN A 176 -5.43 23.43 24.06
N VAL A 177 -4.51 23.95 24.87
CA VAL A 177 -3.22 23.35 25.18
C VAL A 177 -3.33 22.24 26.22
N ASP A 178 -4.52 21.96 26.76
CA ASP A 178 -4.67 20.99 27.85
C ASP A 178 -4.39 19.56 27.37
N ALA A 179 -4.83 19.19 26.17
CA ALA A 179 -4.50 17.89 25.58
C ALA A 179 -2.99 17.73 25.31
N ILE A 180 -2.32 18.83 24.91
CA ILE A 180 -0.87 18.84 24.69
C ILE A 180 -0.14 18.74 26.03
N ARG A 181 -0.62 19.45 27.06
CA ARG A 181 -0.07 19.41 28.41
C ARG A 181 -0.22 18.03 29.04
N GLU A 182 -1.38 17.41 28.91
CA GLU A 182 -1.66 16.05 29.38
C GLU A 182 -0.72 15.04 28.70
N TRP A 183 -0.58 15.15 27.37
CA TRP A 183 0.34 14.30 26.62
C TRP A 183 1.81 14.51 27.04
N VAL A 184 2.29 15.75 27.16
CA VAL A 184 3.66 16.07 27.62
C VAL A 184 3.91 15.51 29.02
N THR A 185 2.91 15.61 29.91
CA THR A 185 3.00 15.08 31.28
C THR A 185 3.05 13.54 31.27
N SER A 186 2.30 12.90 30.36
CA SER A 186 2.29 11.44 30.20
C SER A 186 3.63 10.88 29.71
N VAL A 187 4.45 11.66 28.99
CA VAL A 187 5.80 11.26 28.57
C VAL A 187 6.75 11.09 29.77
N GLY A 188 6.54 11.84 30.85
CA GLY A 188 7.34 11.72 32.07
C GLY A 188 6.97 10.54 32.97
N HIS A 189 5.88 9.82 32.66
CA HIS A 189 5.40 8.74 33.50
C HIS A 189 6.26 7.47 33.30
N PRO A 190 6.62 6.71 34.36
CA PRO A 190 7.40 5.48 34.24
C PRO A 190 6.75 4.36 33.40
N GLN A 191 5.44 4.45 33.12
CA GLN A 191 4.72 3.51 32.24
C GLN A 191 4.56 4.03 30.81
N SER A 192 5.13 5.20 30.51
CA SER A 192 5.07 5.77 29.18
C SER A 192 5.86 4.93 28.19
N LEU A 193 5.29 4.77 27.00
CA LEU A 193 5.97 4.15 25.86
C LEU A 193 7.06 5.06 25.28
N LEU A 194 7.11 6.31 25.74
CA LEU A 194 8.03 7.34 25.31
C LEU A 194 8.94 7.76 26.47
N SER A 195 10.18 8.10 26.15
CA SER A 195 11.18 8.59 27.10
C SER A 195 11.84 9.85 26.56
N SER A 196 12.01 10.85 27.41
CA SER A 196 12.73 12.07 27.06
C SER A 196 14.22 11.87 27.35
N THR A 197 15.05 12.04 26.32
CA THR A 197 16.52 11.97 26.41
C THR A 197 17.13 13.27 25.90
N GLU A 198 18.43 13.48 26.12
CA GLU A 198 19.17 14.65 25.60
C GLU A 198 19.11 14.80 24.07
N VAL A 199 18.82 13.71 23.34
CA VAL A 199 18.70 13.70 21.88
C VAL A 199 17.26 13.97 21.41
N GLY A 200 16.29 13.97 22.33
CA GLY A 200 14.87 14.15 22.04
C GLY A 200 13.99 13.03 22.59
N LEU A 201 12.80 12.91 22.01
CA LEU A 201 11.78 11.93 22.40
C LEU A 201 12.04 10.59 21.71
N LYS A 202 12.26 9.54 22.50
CA LYS A 202 12.53 8.19 22.02
C LYS A 202 11.48 7.21 22.52
N LEU A 203 11.35 6.08 21.84
CA LEU A 203 10.63 4.94 22.41
C LEU A 203 11.38 4.41 23.64
N ASN A 204 10.62 4.05 24.68
CA ASN A 204 11.15 3.45 25.90
C ASN A 204 11.85 2.11 25.59
N GLU A 205 12.85 1.74 26.37
CA GLU A 205 13.65 0.53 26.22
C GLU A 205 12.78 -0.75 26.21
N ASN A 206 11.65 -0.70 26.92
CA ASN A 206 10.66 -1.79 26.97
C ASN A 206 9.88 -2.01 25.66
N VAL A 207 9.84 -1.02 24.76
CA VAL A 207 9.11 -1.09 23.49
C VAL A 207 10.05 -1.37 22.34
N ARG A 208 11.09 -0.54 22.20
CA ARG A 208 12.13 -0.71 21.17
C ARG A 208 13.29 0.24 21.44
N TYR A 209 14.49 -0.31 21.65
CA TYR A 209 15.68 0.49 21.94
C TYR A 209 16.08 1.42 20.78
N GLY A 210 16.38 2.69 21.10
CA GLY A 210 17.13 3.60 20.24
C GLY A 210 16.37 4.30 19.09
N MET A 211 15.05 4.10 18.96
CA MET A 211 14.27 4.78 17.91
C MET A 211 13.87 6.19 18.35
N ILE A 212 14.37 7.20 17.63
CA ILE A 212 14.03 8.61 17.83
C ILE A 212 12.69 8.89 17.13
N VAL A 213 11.72 9.38 17.89
CA VAL A 213 10.39 9.77 17.40
C VAL A 213 10.38 11.25 17.06
N MET A 214 11.06 12.07 17.87
CA MET A 214 11.13 13.51 17.73
C MET A 214 12.48 14.02 18.24
N ASP A 215 13.04 15.00 17.55
CA ASP A 215 14.25 15.71 17.95
C ASP A 215 14.01 16.59 19.18
N PHE A 216 15.10 16.94 19.86
CA PHE A 216 15.06 17.71 21.10
C PHE A 216 14.47 19.11 20.93
N GLU A 217 14.83 19.81 19.85
CA GLU A 217 14.40 21.19 19.59
C GLU A 217 12.88 21.27 19.41
N THR A 218 12.31 20.37 18.60
CA THR A 218 10.85 20.27 18.43
C THR A 218 10.14 19.91 19.72
N PHE A 219 10.67 18.96 20.50
CA PHE A 219 10.06 18.58 21.77
C PHE A 219 10.12 19.72 22.81
N ALA A 220 11.21 20.47 22.86
CA ALA A 220 11.37 21.63 23.71
C ALA A 220 10.36 22.75 23.35
N ALA A 221 10.16 23.01 22.07
CA ALA A 221 9.16 23.97 21.59
C ALA A 221 7.74 23.57 22.01
N ILE A 222 7.38 22.29 21.89
CA ILE A 222 6.06 21.78 22.31
C ILE A 222 5.88 21.89 23.82
N ARG A 223 6.92 21.60 24.62
CA ARG A 223 6.88 21.77 26.09
C ARG A 223 6.70 23.23 26.50
N ALA A 224 7.36 24.15 25.80
CA ALA A 224 7.22 25.58 26.04
C ALA A 224 5.78 26.06 25.78
N VAL A 225 5.16 25.60 24.69
CA VAL A 225 3.75 25.89 24.36
C VAL A 225 2.79 25.27 25.38
N ALA A 226 3.09 24.07 25.87
CA ALA A 226 2.27 23.37 26.88
C ALA A 226 2.36 23.99 28.29
N GLY A 227 3.32 24.88 28.54
CA GLY A 227 3.57 25.49 29.85
C GLY A 227 4.22 24.55 30.87
N VAL A 228 4.79 23.42 30.44
CA VAL A 228 5.41 22.41 31.33
C VAL A 228 6.89 22.75 31.49
N ARG A 229 7.21 23.50 32.56
CA ARG A 229 8.60 23.81 32.94
C ARG A 229 9.31 22.57 33.51
N THR A 230 10.63 22.55 33.38
CA THR A 230 11.55 21.54 33.94
C THR A 230 11.49 21.49 35.46
#